data_AF-A0A918F4P1-F1
#
_entry.id   AF-A0A918F4P1-F1
#
_cell.length_a   1.000
_cell.length_b   1.000
_cell.length_c   1.000
_cell.angle_alpha   90.00
_cell.angle_beta   90.00
_cell.angle_gamma   90.00
#
_symmetry.space_group_name_H-M   'P 1'
#
loop_
_entity.id
_entity.type
_entity.pdbx_description
1 polymer ?
#
loop_
_entity_poly.entity_id
_entity_poly.type
_entity_poly.pdbx_seq_one_letter_code
_entity_poly.pdbx_strand_id
1 'polypeptide(L)' 'MRPYPVFHRLLFALTGASPTRLDGRISDLQATTAQHPLVTALAREVPLAAAVHEDLEQHSPTHNAWTPMTGDTPRPLTDL' A
#
# COMPACT_ATOMS: atom_id res chain seq x y z
N MET A 1 -28.65 14.08 -7.20
CA MET A 1 -27.45 13.72 -6.42
C MET A 1 -26.35 13.38 -7.40
N ARG A 2 -25.17 14.00 -7.29
CA ARG A 2 -24.02 13.69 -8.15
C ARG A 2 -23.28 12.51 -7.49
N PRO A 3 -23.19 11.33 -8.12
CA PRO A 3 -22.44 10.23 -7.53
C PRO A 3 -20.98 10.68 -7.45
N TYR A 4 -20.46 10.82 -6.22
CA TYR A 4 -19.03 10.96 -6.03
C TYR A 4 -18.43 9.59 -6.36
N PRO A 5 -17.56 9.45 -7.38
CA PRO A 5 -16.83 8.23 -7.59
C PRO A 5 -15.97 8.00 -6.35
N VAL A 6 -16.30 6.97 -5.58
CA VAL A 6 -15.54 6.64 -4.38
C VAL A 6 -14.39 5.77 -4.84
N PHE A 7 -13.23 6.40 -5.03
CA PHE A 7 -11.99 5.68 -5.29
C PHE A 7 -11.52 5.07 -3.99
N HIS A 8 -12.00 3.85 -3.69
CA HIS A 8 -11.51 3.11 -2.54
C HIS A 8 -10.04 2.77 -2.78
N ARG A 9 -9.18 3.16 -1.84
CA ARG A 9 -7.77 2.79 -1.78
C ARG A 9 -7.48 2.33 -0.37
N LEU A 10 -6.72 1.25 -0.22
CA LEU A 10 -6.36 0.71 1.08
C LEU A 10 -4.86 0.87 1.31
N LEU A 11 -4.54 1.43 2.47
CA LEU A 11 -3.18 1.69 2.90
C LEU A 11 -2.89 0.92 4.19
N PHE A 12 -1.84 0.13 4.18
CA PHE A 12 -1.26 -0.50 5.36
C PHE A 12 -0.16 0.40 5.93
N ALA A 13 -0.43 1.07 7.05
CA ALA A 13 0.58 1.84 7.79
C ALA A 13 1.29 0.93 8.80
N LEU A 14 2.60 0.73 8.63
CA LEU A 14 3.44 -0.10 9.49
C LEU A 14 4.28 0.79 10.41
N THR A 15 4.38 0.46 11.70
CA THR A 15 5.16 1.25 12.68
C THR A 15 5.66 0.35 13.83
N GLY A 16 6.48 0.91 14.72
CA GLY A 16 6.88 0.27 15.98
C GLY A 16 7.88 -0.86 15.82
N ALA A 17 8.62 -0.91 14.71
CA ALA A 17 9.65 -1.91 14.44
C ALA A 17 10.89 -1.31 13.78
N SER A 18 12.02 -2.03 13.84
CA SER A 18 13.24 -1.66 13.13
C SER A 18 13.02 -1.65 11.60
N PRO A 19 13.73 -0.82 10.82
CA PRO A 19 13.58 -0.74 9.36
C PRO A 19 13.57 -2.10 8.65
N THR A 20 14.56 -2.96 8.96
CA THR A 20 14.65 -4.33 8.40
C THR A 20 13.43 -5.20 8.71
N ARG A 21 12.79 -5.01 9.87
CA ARG A 21 11.57 -5.73 10.23
C ARG A 21 10.36 -5.18 9.48
N LEU A 22 10.30 -3.87 9.27
CA LEU A 22 9.25 -3.23 8.46
C LEU A 22 9.33 -3.69 7.01
N ASP A 23 10.54 -3.74 6.42
CA ASP A 23 10.77 -4.26 5.07
C ASP A 23 10.32 -5.73 4.95
N GLY A 24 10.66 -6.56 5.93
CA GLY A 24 10.18 -7.95 5.98
C GLY A 24 8.65 -8.03 6.02
N ARG A 25 7.99 -7.15 6.77
CA ARG A 25 6.51 -7.10 6.83
C ARG A 25 5.88 -6.64 5.53
N ILE A 26 6.50 -5.68 4.84
CA ILE A 26 6.06 -5.24 3.51
C ILE A 26 6.16 -6.41 2.52
N SER A 27 7.27 -7.15 2.54
CA SER A 27 7.46 -8.34 1.71
C SER A 27 6.43 -9.44 2.01
N ASP A 28 6.13 -9.69 3.29
CA ASP A 28 5.08 -10.63 3.71
C ASP A 28 3.69 -10.22 3.17
N LEU A 29 3.38 -8.92 3.20
CA LEU A 29 2.11 -8.39 2.67
C LEU A 29 2.03 -8.51 1.14
N GLN A 30 3.13 -8.28 0.43
CA GLN A 30 3.22 -8.50 -1.02
C GLN A 30 3.02 -9.98 -1.36
N ALA A 31 3.69 -10.88 -0.64
CA ALA A 31 3.52 -12.33 -0.80
C ALA A 31 2.07 -12.76 -0.53
N THR A 32 1.45 -12.24 0.53
CA THR A 32 0.04 -12.52 0.87
C THR A 32 -0.90 -12.03 -0.22
N THR A 33 -0.65 -10.83 -0.76
CA THR A 33 -1.45 -10.25 -1.85
C THR A 33 -1.34 -11.05 -3.14
N ALA A 34 -0.16 -11.59 -3.44
CA ALA A 34 0.09 -12.41 -4.62
C ALA A 34 -0.48 -13.84 -4.49
N GLN A 35 -0.47 -14.41 -3.28
CA GLN A 35 -0.79 -15.84 -3.06
C GLN A 35 -2.23 -16.08 -2.59
N HIS A 36 -2.85 -15.14 -1.88
CA HIS A 36 -4.17 -15.35 -1.28
C HIS A 36 -5.30 -14.94 -2.25
N PRO A 37 -6.14 -15.88 -2.75
CA PRO A 37 -7.09 -15.60 -3.84
C PRO A 37 -8.06 -14.44 -3.56
N LEU A 38 -8.53 -14.31 -2.31
CA LEU A 38 -9.42 -13.21 -1.91
C LEU A 38 -8.72 -11.85 -1.91
N VAL A 39 -7.45 -11.79 -1.53
CA VAL A 39 -6.67 -10.54 -1.50
C VAL A 39 -6.26 -10.17 -2.92
N THR A 40 -5.92 -11.15 -3.76
CA THR A 40 -5.68 -10.93 -5.18
C THR A 40 -6.92 -10.40 -5.90
N ALA A 41 -8.11 -10.94 -5.59
CA ALA A 41 -9.37 -10.42 -6.13
C ALA A 41 -9.64 -8.98 -5.67
N LEU A 42 -9.42 -8.70 -4.39
CA LEU A 42 -9.54 -7.34 -3.84
C LEU A 42 -8.57 -6.37 -4.51
N ALA A 43 -7.32 -6.77 -4.72
CA ALA A 43 -6.28 -5.93 -5.31
C ALA A 43 -6.51 -5.57 -6.79
N ARG A 44 -7.42 -6.28 -7.48
CA ARG A 44 -7.88 -5.93 -8.84
C ARG A 44 -8.92 -4.82 -8.84
N GLU A 45 -9.73 -4.75 -7.79
CA GLU A 45 -10.81 -3.77 -7.65
C GLU A 45 -10.37 -2.52 -6.87
N VAL A 46 -9.41 -2.69 -5.96
CA VAL A 46 -8.97 -1.66 -5.01
C VAL A 46 -7.44 -1.62 -4.99
N PRO A 47 -6.81 -0.49 -5.34
CA PRO A 47 -5.37 -0.32 -5.19
C PRO A 47 -4.94 -0.49 -3.73
N LEU A 48 -3.94 -1.35 -3.52
CA LEU A 48 -3.37 -1.68 -2.21
C LEU A 48 -1.92 -1.19 -2.13
N ALA A 49 -1.57 -0.51 -1.04
CA ALA A 49 -0.19 -0.13 -0.75
C ALA A 49 0.15 -0.26 0.73
N ALA A 50 1.44 -0.35 1.02
CA ALA A 50 2.00 -0.28 2.36
C ALA A 50 2.99 0.88 2.45
N ALA A 51 3.07 1.49 3.63
CA ALA A 51 4.02 2.54 3.95
C ALA A 51 4.40 2.47 5.43
N VAL A 52 5.61 2.96 5.75
CA VAL A 52 6.04 3.14 7.13
C VAL A 52 5.38 4.40 7.68
N HIS A 53 4.86 4.35 8.91
CA HIS A 53 4.07 5.44 9.49
C HIS A 53 4.87 6.73 9.62
N GLU A 54 6.14 6.61 9.99
CA GLU A 54 7.07 7.75 10.11
C GLU A 54 7.26 8.44 8.74
N ASP A 55 7.20 7.69 7.63
CA ASP A 55 7.22 8.26 6.28
C ASP A 55 5.89 8.96 5.94
N LEU A 56 4.76 8.50 6.48
CA LEU A 56 3.46 9.16 6.31
C LEU A 56 3.39 10.52 7.03
N GLU A 57 4.03 10.62 8.18
CA GLU A 57 4.07 11.87 8.95
C GLU A 57 4.97 12.91 8.29
N GLN A 58 6.04 12.46 7.62
CA GLN A 58 7.05 13.32 7.01
C GLN A 58 6.77 13.66 5.55
N HIS A 59 6.06 12.79 4.82
CA HIS A 59 5.90 12.91 3.38
C HIS A 59 4.44 13.06 2.94
N SER A 60 4.23 13.92 1.96
CA SER A 60 2.93 14.09 1.32
C SER A 60 2.49 12.83 0.55
N PRO A 61 1.17 12.65 0.33
CA PRO A 61 0.59 11.57 -0.51
C PRO A 61 1.18 11.43 -1.92
N THR A 62 1.78 12.51 -2.44
CA THR A 62 2.41 12.56 -3.76
C THR A 62 3.87 12.09 -3.75
N HIS A 63 4.46 11.86 -2.58
CA HIS A 63 5.85 11.43 -2.44
C HIS A 63 6.01 9.95 -2.81
N ASN A 64 7.21 9.54 -3.22
CA ASN A 64 7.48 8.16 -3.58
C ASN A 64 7.86 7.28 -2.36
N ALA A 65 6.97 7.23 -1.35
CA ALA A 65 7.16 6.44 -0.13
C ALA A 65 6.19 5.24 -0.04
N TRP A 66 5.37 5.03 -1.07
CA TRP A 66 4.30 4.03 -1.05
C TRP A 66 4.74 2.80 -1.82
N THR A 67 4.84 1.68 -1.11
CA THR A 67 5.15 0.40 -1.72
C THR A 67 3.84 -0.25 -2.19
N PRO A 68 3.60 -0.43 -3.49
CA PRO A 68 2.42 -1.14 -3.96
C PRO A 68 2.48 -2.60 -3.53
N MET A 69 1.31 -3.14 -3.18
CA MET A 69 1.17 -4.58 -2.90
C MET A 69 1.00 -5.41 -4.18
N THR A 70 0.81 -4.73 -5.33
CA THR A 70 0.77 -5.31 -6.67
C THR A 70 1.78 -4.62 -7.60
N GLY A 71 2.73 -5.41 -8.11
CA GLY A 71 3.87 -4.92 -8.90
C GLY A 71 5.10 -4.55 -8.06
N ASP A 72 6.19 -4.16 -8.73
CA ASP A 72 7.53 -4.16 -8.11
C ASP A 72 8.07 -2.79 -7.68
N THR A 73 7.47 -1.67 -8.09
CA THR A 73 8.10 -0.35 -7.91
C THR A 73 7.29 0.58 -7.01
N PRO A 74 7.92 1.18 -5.96
CA PRO A 74 7.34 2.28 -5.21
C PRO A 74 6.87 3.40 -6.14
N ARG A 75 5.67 3.91 -5.89
CA ARG A 75 5.06 5.00 -6.69
C ARG A 75 4.18 5.90 -5.83
N PRO A 76 3.89 7.15 -6.25
CA PRO A 76 2.98 8.05 -5.54
C PRO A 76 1.62 7.39 -5.27
N LEU A 77 0.98 7.70 -4.14
CA LEU A 77 -0.35 7.16 -3.81
C LEU A 77 -1.39 7.51 -4.87
N THR A 78 -1.21 8.65 -5.55
CA THR A 78 -2.06 9.09 -6.67
C THR A 78 -2.01 8.14 -7.86
N ASP A 79 -0.88 7.47 -8.06
CA ASP A 79 -0.54 6.66 -9.24
C ASP A 79 -0.65 5.15 -8.96
N LEU A 80 -1.21 4.79 -7.79
CA LEU A 80 -1.62 3.44 -7.44
C LEU A 80 -2.93 3.03 -8.11
#